data_AF-A0A0H4X0W0-F1
#
_entry.id   AF-A0A0H4X0W0-F1
#
_cell.length_a   1.000
_cell.length_b   1.000
_cell.length_c   1.000
_cell.angle_alpha   90.00
_cell.angle_beta   90.00
_cell.angle_gamma   90.00
#
_symmetry.space_group_name_H-M   'P 1'
#
loop_
_entity.id
_entity.type
_entity.pdbx_description
1 polymer ?
#
loop_
_entity_poly.entity_id
_entity_poly.type
_entity_poly.pdbx_seq_one_letter_code
_entity_poly.pdbx_strand_id
1 'polypeptide(L)'
;MHSRDYVIINPLGTFDCLDFKASQIIWDDEDPDEIIRINKRVLSREKVEQAPALFRIDRDSSNYVVNEALAAELHERKFSNVTLVELPVR
;
A
#
# COMPACT_ATOMS: atom_id res chain seq x y z
N MET A 1 25.48 15.96 1.44
CA MET A 1 24.12 16.32 1.87
C MET A 1 23.84 15.52 3.14
N HIS A 2 24.01 16.12 4.32
CA HIS A 2 23.76 15.46 5.60
C HIS A 2 22.68 16.27 6.31
N SER A 3 21.42 15.94 6.09
CA SER A 3 20.36 16.52 6.89
C SER A 3 20.26 15.72 8.20
N ARG A 4 20.28 16.43 9.33
CA ARG A 4 20.32 15.84 10.68
C ARG A 4 18.94 15.52 11.25
N ASP A 5 17.89 15.99 10.58
CA ASP A 5 16.52 15.94 11.10
C ASP A 5 15.60 15.02 10.28
N TYR A 6 16.13 14.22 9.36
CA TYR A 6 15.34 13.18 8.68
C TYR A 6 15.43 11.86 9.43
N VAL A 7 14.29 11.18 9.49
CA VAL A 7 14.17 9.80 9.95
C VAL A 7 13.64 8.93 8.83
N ILE A 8 14.02 7.65 8.85
CA ILE A 8 13.45 6.66 7.93
C ILE A 8 12.15 6.15 8.54
N ILE A 9 11.04 6.35 7.83
CA ILE A 9 9.78 5.70 8.17
C ILE A 9 9.81 4.30 7.57
N ASN A 10 9.81 3.29 8.42
CA ASN A 10 9.76 1.88 8.03
C ASN A 10 8.61 1.17 8.76
N PRO A 11 7.41 1.11 8.16
CA PRO A 11 6.31 0.31 8.68
C PRO A 11 6.79 -1.13 8.86
N LEU A 12 6.50 -1.71 10.02
CA LEU A 12 6.94 -3.06 10.35
C LEU A 12 6.03 -4.07 9.67
N GLY A 13 6.64 -4.92 8.84
CA GLY A 13 5.94 -5.99 8.13
C GLY A 13 5.12 -5.53 6.93
N THR A 14 4.30 -6.45 6.45
CA THR A 14 3.30 -6.26 5.40
C THR A 14 1.91 -6.57 5.96
N PHE A 15 0.88 -6.13 5.24
CA PHE A 15 -0.50 -6.36 5.63
C PHE A 15 -1.29 -6.92 4.44
N ASP A 16 -1.99 -8.04 4.66
CA ASP A 16 -2.87 -8.63 3.65
C ASP A 16 -4.16 -7.82 3.55
N CYS A 17 -4.29 -7.05 2.48
CA CYS A 17 -5.45 -6.21 2.21
C CYS A 17 -6.06 -6.39 0.82
N LEU A 18 -5.48 -7.21 -0.04
CA LEU A 18 -5.93 -7.31 -1.43
C LEU A 18 -7.16 -8.19 -1.55
N ASP A 19 -8.10 -7.74 -2.37
CA ASP A 19 -9.12 -8.60 -2.97
C ASP A 19 -8.50 -9.24 -4.22
N PHE A 20 -8.10 -10.50 -4.13
CA PHE A 20 -7.49 -11.24 -5.24
C PHE A 20 -8.45 -11.49 -6.41
N LYS A 21 -9.78 -11.43 -6.18
CA LYS A 21 -10.77 -11.61 -7.25
C LYS A 21 -10.98 -10.31 -8.03
N ALA A 22 -10.93 -9.16 -7.35
CA ALA A 22 -11.13 -7.85 -7.98
C ALA A 22 -9.83 -7.20 -8.49
N SER A 23 -8.68 -7.61 -7.94
CA SER A 23 -7.35 -7.16 -8.36
C SER A 23 -6.91 -7.84 -9.67
N GLN A 24 -6.05 -7.16 -10.43
CA GLN A 24 -5.42 -7.75 -11.61
C GLN A 24 -4.02 -8.22 -11.24
N ILE A 25 -3.88 -9.53 -11.05
CA ILE A 25 -2.65 -10.19 -10.58
C ILE A 25 -2.17 -11.15 -11.68
N ILE A 26 -0.89 -11.08 -11.97
CA ILE A 26 -0.17 -12.04 -12.81
C ILE A 26 0.47 -13.04 -11.85
N TRP A 27 0.03 -14.29 -11.95
CA TRP A 27 0.54 -15.42 -11.18
C TRP A 27 1.62 -16.14 -11.97
N ASP A 28 2.46 -16.89 -11.27
CA ASP A 28 3.44 -17.77 -11.89
C ASP A 28 2.76 -18.99 -12.53
N ASP A 29 3.25 -19.39 -13.71
CA ASP A 29 2.68 -20.51 -14.47
C ASP A 29 3.13 -21.87 -13.89
N GLU A 30 4.25 -21.92 -13.17
CA GLU A 30 4.81 -23.10 -12.50
C GLU A 30 4.36 -23.21 -11.04
N ASP A 31 4.19 -22.07 -10.34
CA ASP A 31 3.67 -21.98 -8.97
C ASP A 31 2.41 -21.09 -8.86
N PRO A 32 1.19 -21.66 -8.76
CA PRO A 32 -0.05 -20.89 -8.78
C PRO A 32 -0.26 -20.00 -7.55
N ASP A 33 0.53 -20.17 -6.48
CA ASP A 33 0.47 -19.32 -5.28
C ASP A 33 1.50 -18.18 -5.31
N GLU A 34 2.40 -18.16 -6.30
CA GLU A 34 3.41 -17.12 -6.43
C GLU A 34 2.94 -15.98 -7.35
N ILE A 35 3.07 -14.75 -6.84
CA ILE A 35 2.69 -13.55 -7.57
C ILE A 35 3.91 -13.00 -8.32
N ILE A 36 3.85 -13.01 -9.65
CA ILE A 36 4.85 -12.32 -10.48
C ILE A 36 4.66 -10.81 -10.40
N ARG A 37 3.41 -10.33 -10.53
CA ARG A 37 3.13 -8.89 -10.61
C ARG A 37 1.68 -8.53 -10.29
N ILE A 38 1.49 -7.38 -9.65
CA ILE A 38 0.17 -6.77 -9.42
C ILE A 38 0.00 -5.55 -10.32
N ASN A 39 -0.86 -5.64 -11.33
CA ASN A 39 -1.13 -4.56 -12.28
C ASN A 39 -2.18 -3.59 -11.78
N LYS A 40 -3.21 -4.10 -11.08
CA LYS A 40 -4.28 -3.30 -10.49
C LYS A 40 -4.56 -3.78 -9.07
N ARG A 41 -4.52 -2.84 -8.13
CA ARG A 41 -4.78 -3.07 -6.70
C ARG A 41 -6.23 -2.72 -6.41
N VAL A 42 -6.96 -3.66 -5.82
CA VAL A 42 -8.28 -3.42 -5.22
C VAL A 42 -8.22 -3.95 -3.80
N LEU A 43 -8.60 -3.11 -2.84
CA LEU A 43 -8.58 -3.46 -1.43
C LEU A 43 -9.88 -4.17 -1.05
N SER A 44 -9.77 -5.23 -0.25
CA SER A 44 -10.92 -5.90 0.35
C SER A 44 -11.37 -5.10 1.58
N ARG A 45 -12.64 -4.70 1.62
CA ARG A 45 -13.22 -3.96 2.74
C ARG A 45 -13.02 -4.69 4.07
N GLU A 46 -13.36 -5.98 4.12
CA GLU A 46 -13.27 -6.80 5.32
C GLU A 46 -11.85 -6.87 5.86
N LYS A 47 -10.84 -6.97 4.97
CA LYS A 47 -9.44 -7.04 5.37
C LYS A 47 -8.91 -5.71 5.91
N VAL A 48 -9.36 -4.58 5.36
CA VAL A 48 -8.82 -3.25 5.74
C VAL A 48 -9.48 -2.63 6.96
N GLU A 49 -10.56 -3.20 7.51
CA GLU A 49 -11.24 -2.68 8.71
C GLU A 49 -10.29 -2.53 9.92
N GLN A 50 -9.31 -3.42 10.03
CA GLN A 50 -8.32 -3.42 11.12
C GLN A 50 -6.92 -3.02 10.65
N ALA A 51 -6.80 -2.45 9.45
CA ALA A 51 -5.51 -2.07 8.90
C ALA A 51 -4.87 -0.92 9.71
N PRO A 52 -3.54 -0.91 9.87
CA PRO A 52 -2.82 0.23 10.41
C PRO A 52 -3.04 1.50 9.57
N ALA A 53 -2.84 2.68 10.16
CA ALA A 53 -2.93 3.95 9.44
C ALA A 53 -1.87 4.12 8.33
N LEU A 54 -0.75 3.39 8.42
CA LEU A 54 0.33 3.35 7.45
C LEU A 54 0.89 1.92 7.40
N PHE A 55 0.90 1.31 6.23
CA PHE A 55 1.43 -0.05 6.03
C PHE A 55 1.94 -0.27 4.60
N ARG A 56 2.51 -1.45 4.35
CA ARG A 56 2.88 -1.95 3.02
C ARG A 56 1.99 -3.14 2.66
N ILE A 57 1.56 -3.23 1.41
CA ILE A 57 0.72 -4.34 0.94
C ILE A 57 1.56 -5.63 0.95
N ASP A 58 0.97 -6.73 1.43
CA ASP A 58 1.60 -8.03 1.33
C ASP A 58 1.82 -8.45 -0.12
N ARG A 59 3.01 -9.02 -0.39
CA ARG A 59 3.49 -9.37 -1.75
C ARG A 59 3.64 -8.18 -2.72
N ASP A 60 3.45 -6.94 -2.27
CA ASP A 60 3.71 -5.73 -3.05
C ASP A 60 4.15 -4.56 -2.15
N SER A 61 5.31 -4.74 -1.54
CA SER A 61 5.86 -3.81 -0.55
C SER A 61 6.49 -2.54 -1.16
N SER A 62 6.30 -2.31 -2.46
CA SER A 62 6.90 -1.20 -3.21
C SER A 62 6.29 0.15 -2.88
N ASN A 63 5.04 0.15 -2.39
CA ASN A 63 4.27 1.36 -2.08
C ASN A 63 3.81 1.38 -0.62
N TYR A 64 3.62 2.59 -0.10
CA TYR A 64 2.94 2.81 1.16
C TYR A 64 1.44 2.98 0.94
N VAL A 65 0.65 2.35 1.80
CA VAL A 65 -0.79 2.61 1.91
C VAL A 65 -1.01 3.37 3.19
N VAL A 66 -1.77 4.46 3.09
CA VAL A 66 -2.18 5.30 4.21
C VAL A 66 -3.69 5.37 4.29
N ASN A 67 -4.23 5.51 5.49
CA ASN A 67 -5.65 5.78 5.65
C ASN A 67 -6.01 7.21 5.22
N GLU A 68 -7.30 7.47 5.10
CA GLU A 68 -7.82 8.76 4.62
C GLU A 68 -7.39 9.94 5.51
N ALA A 69 -7.39 9.76 6.83
CA ALA A 69 -6.96 10.81 7.76
C ALA A 69 -5.50 11.22 7.55
N LEU A 70 -4.59 10.25 7.39
CA LEU A 70 -3.18 10.54 7.14
C LEU A 70 -2.96 11.08 5.72
N ALA A 71 -3.71 10.59 4.72
CA ALA A 71 -3.68 11.14 3.37
C ALA A 71 -4.09 12.62 3.33
N ALA A 72 -5.14 12.99 4.08
CA ALA A 72 -5.61 14.36 4.20
C ALA A 72 -4.54 15.27 4.83
N GLU A 73 -3.92 14.85 5.93
CA GLU A 73 -2.83 15.60 6.58
C GLU A 73 -1.61 15.78 5.67
N LEU A 74 -1.22 14.73 4.93
CA LEU A 74 -0.12 14.81 3.97
C LEU A 74 -0.42 15.80 2.84
N HIS A 75 -1.67 15.82 2.37
CA HIS A 75 -2.13 16.75 1.33
C HIS A 75 -2.15 18.20 1.85
N GLU A 76 -2.74 18.43 3.02
CA GLU A 76 -2.88 19.77 3.61
C GLU A 76 -1.53 20.43 3.91
N ARG A 77 -0.57 19.65 4.42
CA ARG A 77 0.79 20.12 4.75
C ARG A 77 1.67 20.36 3.53
N LYS A 78 1.23 19.96 2.32
CA LYS A 78 1.91 20.19 1.04
C LYS A 78 3.37 19.71 1.03
N PHE A 79 3.62 18.50 1.52
CA PHE A 79 4.94 17.90 1.45
C PHE A 79 5.42 17.80 -0.01
N SER A 80 6.71 18.08 -0.23
CA SER A 80 7.32 17.93 -1.55
C SER A 80 7.41 16.47 -1.99
N ASN A 81 7.23 16.20 -3.28
CA ASN A 81 7.44 14.89 -3.91
C ASN A 81 6.55 13.77 -3.37
N VAL A 82 5.35 14.08 -2.90
CA VAL A 82 4.34 13.08 -2.50
C VAL A 82 3.27 12.97 -3.59
N THR A 83 3.11 11.75 -4.12
CA THR A 83 2.02 11.40 -5.04
C THR A 83 1.04 10.51 -4.30
N LEU A 84 -0.21 10.97 -4.13
CA LEU A 84 -1.29 10.18 -3.55
C LEU A 84 -2.21 9.68 -4.67
N VAL A 85 -2.55 8.40 -4.62
CA VAL A 85 -3.49 7.76 -5.55
C VAL A 85 -4.52 7.02 -4.70
N GLU A 86 -5.79 7.30 -4.97
CA GLU A 86 -6.89 6.60 -4.30
C GLU A 86 -6.94 5.14 -4.77
N LEU A 87 -7.08 4.21 -3.82
CA LEU A 87 -7.23 2.80 -4.10
C LEU A 87 -8.70 2.40 -3.96
N PRO A 88 -9.29 1.73 -4.97
CA PRO A 88 -10.66 1.27 -4.88
C PRO A 88 -10.80 0.19 -3.80
N VAL A 89 -11.88 0.28 -3.02
CA VAL A 89 -12.27 -0.71 -2.00
C VAL A 89 -13.52 -1.45 -2.47
N ARG A 90 -13.54 -2.78 -2.36
CA ARG A 90 -14.72 -3.62 -2.62
C ARG A 90 -15.08 -4.47 -1.43
#